data_AF-A0A661YZ65-F1
#
_entry.id   AF-A0A661YZ65-F1
#
_cell.length_a   1.000
_cell.length_b   1.000
_cell.length_c   1.000
_cell.angle_alpha   90.00
_cell.angle_beta   90.00
_cell.angle_gamma   90.00
#
_symmetry.space_group_name_H-M   'P 1'
#
loop_
_entity.id
_entity.type
_entity.pdbx_description
1 polymer ?
#
loop_
_entity_poly.entity_id
_entity_poly.type
_entity_poly.pdbx_seq_one_letter_code
_entity_poly.pdbx_strand_id
1 'polypeptide(L)'
;MRKLSNNELNRVSVEQFKNSKKIPLTIVLDNIRSLSNVGSVFRTADAFIIKEIILCGITAKPPHREIHKTALGATESVDWRYFEHTIDAV
;
A
#
# COMPACT_ATOMS: atom_id res chain seq x y z
N MET A 1 -18.97 -9.09 -18.69
CA MET A 1 -18.31 -7.91 -18.08
C MET A 1 -16.94 -7.74 -18.74
N ARG A 2 -16.59 -6.55 -19.27
CA ARG A 2 -15.29 -6.29 -19.92
C ARG A 2 -14.21 -6.07 -18.84
N LYS A 3 -13.05 -6.72 -18.97
CA LYS A 3 -11.90 -6.49 -18.07
C LYS A 3 -11.19 -5.21 -18.48
N LEU A 4 -11.00 -4.29 -17.54
CA LEU A 4 -10.25 -3.05 -17.75
C LEU A 4 -8.75 -3.31 -17.65
N SER A 5 -7.96 -2.61 -18.46
CA SER A 5 -6.51 -2.48 -18.27
C SER A 5 -6.19 -1.51 -17.14
N ASN A 6 -4.95 -1.56 -16.62
CA ASN A 6 -4.52 -0.66 -15.54
C ASN A 6 -4.60 0.82 -15.93
N ASN A 7 -4.34 1.14 -17.20
CA ASN A 7 -4.39 2.52 -17.72
C ASN A 7 -5.83 3.04 -17.86
N GLU A 8 -6.82 2.14 -17.91
CA GLU A 8 -8.25 2.49 -17.92
C GLU A 8 -8.80 2.66 -16.50
N LEU A 9 -8.01 2.38 -15.46
CA LEU A 9 -8.38 2.74 -14.10
C LEU A 9 -8.22 4.26 -13.97
N ASN A 10 -9.32 4.97 -13.69
CA ASN A 10 -9.31 6.41 -13.41
C ASN A 10 -8.64 6.73 -12.05
N ARG A 11 -7.40 6.28 -11.87
CA ARG A 11 -6.58 6.53 -10.69
C ARG A 11 -6.02 7.94 -10.77
N VAL A 12 -5.95 8.60 -9.62
CA VAL A 12 -5.16 9.82 -9.48
C VAL A 12 -3.68 9.50 -9.76
N SER A 13 -2.94 10.47 -10.29
CA SER A 13 -1.50 10.30 -10.47
C SER A 13 -0.80 10.20 -9.11
N VAL A 14 0.41 9.62 -9.09
CA VAL A 14 1.22 9.55 -7.87
C VAL A 14 1.44 10.94 -7.25
N GLU A 15 1.66 11.94 -8.09
CA GLU A 15 1.84 13.33 -7.66
C GLU A 15 0.55 13.93 -7.06
N GLN A 16 -0.59 13.73 -7.71
CA GLN A 16 -1.89 14.15 -7.18
C GLN A 16 -2.21 13.44 -5.87
N PHE A 17 -1.91 12.15 -5.77
CA PHE A 17 -2.07 11.39 -4.54
C PHE A 17 -1.25 12.04 -3.42
N LYS A 18 0.04 12.26 -3.62
CA LYS A 18 0.96 12.85 -2.62
C LYS A 18 0.52 14.24 -2.15
N ASN A 19 -0.03 15.06 -3.05
CA ASN A 19 -0.51 16.40 -2.74
C ASN A 19 -1.95 16.45 -2.19
N SER A 20 -2.69 15.34 -2.21
CA SER A 20 -4.06 15.28 -1.71
C SER A 20 -4.11 15.25 -0.18
N LYS A 21 -5.16 15.85 0.39
CA LYS A 21 -5.46 15.74 1.82
C LYS A 21 -5.72 14.28 2.19
N LYS A 22 -4.89 13.73 3.08
CA LYS A 22 -4.99 12.33 3.52
C LYS A 22 -6.10 12.11 4.54
N ILE A 23 -6.70 10.93 4.52
CA ILE A 23 -7.41 10.40 5.68
C ILE A 23 -6.35 10.17 6.78
N PRO A 24 -6.50 10.73 7.99
CA PRO A 24 -5.53 10.62 9.08
C PRO A 24 -5.58 9.23 9.75
N LEU A 25 -5.39 8.18 8.95
CA LEU A 25 -5.40 6.79 9.33
C LEU A 25 -4.03 6.20 9.00
N THR A 26 -3.47 5.46 9.96
CA THR A 26 -2.24 4.67 9.79
C THR A 26 -2.62 3.20 9.92
N ILE A 27 -2.23 2.38 8.94
CA ILE A 27 -2.47 0.92 8.97
C ILE A 27 -1.19 0.22 9.41
N VAL A 28 -1.26 -0.65 10.41
CA VAL A 28 -0.12 -1.49 10.84
C VAL A 28 -0.36 -2.93 10.39
N LEU A 29 0.59 -3.46 9.61
CA LEU A 29 0.62 -4.86 9.16
C LEU A 29 1.69 -5.61 9.96
N ASP A 30 1.24 -6.28 11.01
CA ASP A 30 2.11 -7.06 11.88
C ASP A 30 2.19 -8.53 11.45
N ASN A 31 3.41 -8.98 11.14
CA ASN A 31 3.73 -10.36 10.81
C ASN A 31 2.85 -10.97 9.68
N ILE A 32 2.48 -10.16 8.69
CA ILE A 32 1.66 -10.60 7.56
C ILE A 32 2.51 -11.39 6.57
N ARG A 33 2.30 -12.70 6.55
CA ARG A 33 3.01 -13.65 5.65
C ARG A 33 2.57 -13.58 4.19
N SER A 34 1.30 -13.24 3.93
CA SER A 34 0.76 -13.24 2.57
C SER A 34 1.14 -11.98 1.81
N LEU A 35 2.00 -12.13 0.81
CA LEU A 35 2.40 -11.02 -0.06
C LEU A 35 1.26 -10.44 -0.88
N SER A 36 0.28 -11.27 -1.28
CA SER A 36 -0.92 -10.76 -1.97
C SER A 36 -1.78 -9.90 -1.06
N ASN A 37 -1.85 -10.24 0.23
CA ASN A 37 -2.59 -9.44 1.20
C ASN A 37 -1.89 -8.12 1.47
N VAL A 38 -0.56 -8.12 1.59
CA VAL A 38 0.23 -6.88 1.69
C VAL A 38 -0.08 -5.96 0.50
N GLY A 39 0.04 -6.46 -0.74
CA GLY A 39 -0.25 -5.65 -1.91
C GLY A 39 -1.73 -5.23 -2.03
N SER A 40 -2.67 -6.06 -1.56
CA SER A 40 -4.09 -5.69 -1.52
C SER A 40 -4.36 -4.56 -0.51
N VAL A 41 -3.66 -4.54 0.63
CA VAL A 41 -3.73 -3.44 1.60
C VAL A 41 -3.16 -2.15 1.00
N PHE A 42 -2.02 -2.21 0.32
CA PHE A 42 -1.49 -1.05 -0.44
C PHE A 42 -2.54 -0.51 -1.41
N ARG A 43 -3.17 -1.39 -2.21
CA ARG A 43 -4.21 -0.99 -3.16
C ARG A 43 -5.42 -0.35 -2.50
N THR A 44 -5.86 -0.87 -1.36
CA THR A 44 -6.96 -0.29 -0.58
C THR A 44 -6.57 1.08 -0.01
N ALA A 45 -5.37 1.22 0.55
CA ALA A 45 -4.88 2.48 1.09
C ALA A 45 -4.77 3.59 0.03
N ASP A 46 -4.34 3.23 -1.17
CA ASP A 46 -4.31 4.13 -2.32
C ASP A 46 -5.71 4.56 -2.76
N ALA A 47 -6.68 3.64 -2.83
CA ALA A 47 -8.06 3.97 -3.19
C ALA A 47 -8.73 4.94 -2.19
N PHE A 48 -8.36 4.86 -0.91
CA PHE A 48 -8.92 5.71 0.15
C PHE A 48 -8.05 6.92 0.49
N ILE A 49 -6.91 7.14 -0.17
CA ILE A 49 -6.00 8.26 0.14
C ILE A 49 -5.60 8.25 1.62
N ILE A 50 -5.24 7.07 2.12
CA ILE A 50 -4.77 6.85 3.49
C ILE A 50 -3.38 7.47 3.68
N LYS A 51 -3.10 7.94 4.89
CA LYS A 51 -1.84 8.61 5.25
C LYS A 51 -0.63 7.70 5.06
N GLU A 52 -0.57 6.55 5.73
CA GLU A 52 0.59 5.67 5.66
C GLU A 52 0.26 4.20 6.01
N ILE A 53 1.14 3.29 5.57
CA ILE A 53 1.18 1.89 5.98
C ILE A 53 2.48 1.62 6.74
N ILE A 54 2.40 0.90 7.86
CA ILE A 54 3.56 0.40 8.59
C ILE A 54 3.62 -1.12 8.45
N LEU A 55 4.77 -1.64 8.05
CA LEU A 55 5.04 -3.07 7.94
C LEU A 55 5.93 -3.51 9.11
N CYS A 56 5.54 -4.56 9.84
CA CYS A 56 6.27 -5.02 11.02
C CYS A 56 6.66 -6.50 10.93
N GLY A 57 7.77 -6.86 11.58
CA GLY A 57 8.21 -8.24 11.75
C GLY A 57 8.47 -8.95 10.42
N ILE A 58 7.91 -10.15 10.25
CA ILE A 58 8.13 -10.97 9.05
C ILE A 58 7.41 -10.45 7.79
N THR A 59 6.71 -9.32 7.87
CA THR A 59 5.96 -8.76 6.75
C THR A 59 6.89 -8.38 5.60
N ALA A 60 6.63 -8.96 4.43
CA ALA A 60 7.40 -8.67 3.22
C ALA A 60 7.24 -7.20 2.78
N LYS A 61 8.34 -6.61 2.31
CA LYS A 61 8.45 -5.20 1.91
C LYS A 61 8.46 -5.06 0.38
N PRO A 62 7.89 -3.99 -0.20
CA PRO A 62 8.24 -3.57 -1.54
C PRO A 62 9.75 -3.24 -1.65
N PRO A 63 10.42 -3.52 -2.79
CA PRO A 63 9.89 -4.15 -4.00
C PRO A 63 9.83 -5.69 -3.88
N HIS A 64 8.67 -6.27 -4.15
CA HIS A 64 8.51 -7.72 -4.29
C HIS A 64 7.46 -8.03 -5.38
N ARG A 65 7.73 -9.01 -6.25
CA ARG A 65 6.90 -9.31 -7.42
C ARG A 65 5.42 -9.55 -7.08
N GLU A 66 5.14 -10.40 -6.09
CA GLU A 66 3.76 -10.71 -5.67
C GLU A 66 3.02 -9.51 -5.04
N ILE A 67 3.73 -8.65 -4.29
CA ILE A 67 3.16 -7.39 -3.77
C ILE A 67 2.84 -6.47 -4.94
N HIS A 68 3.78 -6.27 -5.86
CA HIS A 68 3.59 -5.40 -7.03
C HIS A 68 2.39 -5.83 -7.88
N LYS A 69 2.25 -7.14 -8.14
CA LYS A 69 1.14 -7.72 -8.91
C LYS A 69 -0.24 -7.38 -8.33
N THR A 70 -0.35 -7.24 -7.01
CA THR A 70 -1.63 -7.00 -6.31
C THR A 70 -1.84 -5.53 -5.95
N ALA A 71 -0.77 -4.79 -5.67
CA ALA A 71 -0.78 -3.36 -5.38
C ALA A 71 -1.11 -2.51 -6.61
N LEU A 72 -0.79 -2.99 -7.83
CA LEU A 72 -1.04 -2.28 -9.09
C LEU A 72 -0.47 -0.85 -9.08
N GLY A 73 0.77 -0.66 -8.60
CA GLY A 73 1.43 0.66 -8.52
C GLY A 73 1.16 1.43 -7.22
N ALA A 74 0.27 0.95 -6.33
CA ALA A 74 -0.04 1.63 -5.07
C ALA A 74 1.17 1.76 -4.11
N THR A 75 2.22 0.97 -4.29
CA THR A 75 3.47 1.08 -3.51
C THR A 75 4.29 2.33 -3.87
N GLU A 76 3.97 3.00 -4.98
CA GLU A 76 4.64 4.22 -5.44
C GLU A 76 3.98 5.50 -4.90
N SER A 77 2.71 5.40 -4.53
CA SER A 77 1.87 6.51 -4.06
C SER A 77 1.72 6.54 -2.55
N VAL A 78 1.39 5.41 -1.92
CA VAL A 78 1.14 5.31 -0.48
C VAL A 78 2.46 5.35 0.29
N ASP A 79 2.60 6.28 1.23
CA ASP A 79 3.75 6.34 2.11
C ASP A 79 3.78 5.11 3.02
N TRP A 80 4.96 4.52 3.22
CA TRP A 80 5.10 3.38 4.09
C TRP A 80 6.45 3.31 4.78
N ARG A 81 6.48 2.63 5.93
CA ARG A 81 7.67 2.41 6.74
C ARG A 81 7.73 0.96 7.20
N TYR A 82 8.93 0.50 7.56
CA TYR A 82 9.13 -0.83 8.13
C TYR A 82 9.82 -0.73 9.49
N PHE A 83 9.38 -1.58 10.42
CA PHE A 83 10.02 -1.79 11.71
C PHE A 83 10.23 -3.29 11.95
N GLU A 84 11.33 -3.65 12.59
CA GLU A 84 11.58 -5.05 12.93
C GLU A 84 10.63 -5.54 14.03
N HIS A 85 10.37 -4.70 15.03
CA HIS A 85 9.39 -4.99 16.08
C HIS A 85 8.22 -4.00 16.01
N THR A 86 7.00 -4.51 16.19
CA THR A 86 5.77 -3.69 16.14
C THR A 86 5.75 -2.61 17.21
N ILE A 87 6.44 -2.81 18.33
CA ILE A 87 6.51 -1.83 19.40
C ILE A 87 7.33 -0.58 19.03
N ASP A 88 8.22 -0.68 18.04
CA ASP A 88 9.00 0.47 17.55
C ASP A 88 8.17 1.37 16.61
N ALA A 89 6.98 0.92 16.22
CA ALA A 89 6.11 1.61 15.28
C ALA A 89 5.10 2.58 15.94
N VAL A 90 4.95 2.53 17.28
CA VAL A 90 3.92 3.25 18.05
C VAL A 90 4.51 4.26 19.03
#